data_AF-A0A3C1NME1-F1
#
_entry.id   AF-A0A3C1NME1-F1
#
_cell.length_a   1.000
_cell.length_b   1.000
_cell.length_c   1.000
_cell.angle_alpha   90.00
_cell.angle_beta   90.00
_cell.angle_gamma   90.00
#
_symmetry.space_group_name_H-M   'P 1'
#
loop_
_entity.id
_entity.type
_entity.pdbx_description
1 polymer ?
#
loop_
_entity_poly.entity_id
_entity_poly.type
_entity_poly.pdbx_seq_one_letter_code
_entity_poly.pdbx_strand_id
1 'polypeptide(L)'
;MKQGFVYLNGEKQIGEEQQENDEAIEKENQRLRLMQAQADSLQNLKQKNNQVFRELKVQYPDIISFSAQPMYVQTDSVQQDAWISIIRFSQKPTGLDAQKMEAWLRVRLHQPGLKLILE
;
A
#
# COMPACT_ATOMS: atom_id res chain seq x y z
N MET A 1 -49.38 36.29 -19.75
CA MET A 1 -48.09 35.68 -20.15
C MET A 1 -47.20 35.40 -18.93
N LYS A 2 -47.66 34.59 -17.96
CA LYS A 2 -46.91 34.34 -16.70
C LYS A 2 -46.47 32.89 -16.49
N GLN A 3 -47.04 31.96 -17.27
CA GLN A 3 -46.81 30.53 -17.07
C GLN A 3 -45.52 30.03 -17.74
N GLY A 4 -45.09 30.63 -18.86
CA GLY A 4 -43.87 30.19 -19.57
C GLY A 4 -42.54 30.42 -18.82
N PHE A 5 -42.49 31.36 -17.86
CA PHE A 5 -41.28 31.64 -17.08
C PHE A 5 -41.09 30.69 -15.88
N VAL A 6 -42.16 30.06 -15.41
CA VAL A 6 -42.10 29.13 -14.26
C VAL A 6 -41.52 27.78 -14.68
N TYR A 7 -41.88 27.29 -15.87
CA TYR A 7 -41.32 26.04 -16.43
C TYR A 7 -39.82 26.16 -16.74
N LEU A 8 -39.40 27.29 -17.31
CA LEU A 8 -37.98 27.52 -17.62
C LEU A 8 -37.10 27.59 -16.36
N ASN A 9 -37.59 28.15 -15.25
CA ASN A 9 -36.84 28.18 -13.99
C ASN A 9 -36.81 26.82 -13.29
N GLY A 10 -37.91 26.05 -13.37
CA GLY A 10 -37.96 24.68 -12.83
C GLY A 10 -37.04 23.73 -13.58
N GLU A 11 -37.01 23.78 -14.93
CA GLU A 11 -36.11 22.97 -15.75
C GLU A 11 -34.64 23.33 -15.52
N LYS A 12 -34.33 24.62 -15.31
CA LYS A 12 -32.98 25.07 -14.99
C LYS A 12 -32.53 24.61 -13.60
N GLN A 13 -33.39 24.72 -12.60
CA GLN A 13 -33.11 24.24 -11.23
C GLN A 13 -32.97 22.71 -11.18
N ILE A 14 -33.81 21.96 -11.91
CA ILE A 14 -33.70 20.50 -11.99
C ILE A 14 -32.39 20.09 -12.70
N GLY A 15 -31.98 20.82 -13.76
CA GLY A 15 -30.71 20.57 -14.44
C GLY A 15 -29.50 20.89 -13.56
N GLU A 16 -29.55 21.97 -12.78
CA GLU A 16 -28.52 22.36 -11.81
C GLU A 16 -28.42 21.35 -10.65
N GLU A 17 -29.55 20.92 -10.08
CA GLU A 17 -29.58 19.87 -9.04
C GLU A 17 -29.10 18.51 -9.55
N GLN A 18 -29.46 18.13 -10.79
CA GLN A 18 -28.94 16.91 -11.42
C GLN A 18 -27.44 16.98 -11.65
N GLN A 19 -26.93 18.12 -12.10
CA GLN A 19 -25.50 18.31 -12.32
C GLN A 19 -24.72 18.29 -10.99
N GLU A 20 -25.21 18.94 -9.94
CA GLU A 20 -24.60 18.87 -8.61
C GLU A 20 -24.60 17.43 -8.05
N ASN A 21 -25.67 16.67 -8.30
CA ASN A 21 -25.77 15.29 -7.85
C ASN A 21 -24.82 14.35 -8.65
N ASP A 22 -24.69 14.57 -9.96
CA ASP A 22 -23.73 13.84 -10.81
C ASP A 22 -22.28 14.14 -10.40
N GLU A 23 -21.97 15.39 -10.08
CA GLU A 23 -20.66 15.80 -9.54
C GLU A 23 -20.38 15.13 -8.17
N ALA A 24 -21.40 15.05 -7.30
CA ALA A 24 -21.27 14.37 -6.01
C ALA A 24 -21.04 12.86 -6.17
N ILE A 25 -21.76 12.21 -7.10
CA ILE A 25 -21.59 10.79 -7.44
C ILE A 25 -20.20 10.53 -8.00
N GLU A 26 -19.71 11.36 -8.91
CA GLU A 26 -18.38 11.21 -9.50
C GLU A 26 -17.28 11.37 -8.44
N LYS A 27 -17.42 12.33 -7.52
CA LYS A 27 -16.49 12.51 -6.40
C LYS A 27 -16.46 11.29 -5.47
N GLU A 28 -17.62 10.71 -5.16
CA GLU A 28 -17.68 9.50 -4.34
C GLU A 28 -17.10 8.28 -5.08
N ASN A 29 -17.37 8.14 -6.38
CA ASN A 29 -16.75 7.11 -7.22
C ASN A 29 -15.22 7.23 -7.25
N GLN A 30 -14.68 8.44 -7.33
CA GLN A 30 -13.24 8.68 -7.26
C GLN A 30 -12.67 8.26 -5.91
N ARG A 31 -13.36 8.61 -4.82
CA ARG A 31 -12.97 8.19 -3.47
C ARG A 31 -12.96 6.66 -3.33
N LEU A 32 -14.00 5.98 -3.85
CA LEU A 32 -14.10 4.52 -3.83
C LEU A 32 -12.96 3.88 -4.62
N ARG A 33 -12.61 4.41 -5.80
CA ARG A 33 -11.47 3.94 -6.59
C ARG A 33 -10.15 4.09 -5.83
N LEU A 34 -9.93 5.22 -5.14
CA LEU A 34 -8.72 5.44 -4.33
C LEU A 34 -8.64 4.45 -3.16
N MET A 35 -9.76 4.21 -2.47
CA MET A 35 -9.81 3.24 -1.37
C MET A 35 -9.59 1.81 -1.88
N GLN A 36 -10.16 1.46 -3.04
CA GLN A 36 -9.95 0.16 -3.67
C GLN A 36 -8.48 -0.04 -4.05
N ALA A 37 -7.83 0.96 -4.65
CA ALA A 37 -6.41 0.90 -4.98
C ALA A 37 -5.52 0.71 -3.74
N GLN A 38 -5.88 1.33 -2.60
CA GLN A 38 -5.18 1.12 -1.33
C GLN A 38 -5.37 -0.32 -0.82
N ALA A 39 -6.59 -0.84 -0.86
CA ALA A 39 -6.88 -2.22 -0.45
C ALA A 39 -6.13 -3.24 -1.32
N ASP A 40 -6.13 -3.04 -2.64
CA ASP A 40 -5.41 -3.89 -3.60
C ASP A 40 -3.90 -3.85 -3.33
N SER A 41 -3.33 -2.68 -3.02
CA SER A 41 -1.93 -2.54 -2.64
C SER A 41 -1.56 -3.37 -1.40
N LEU A 42 -2.40 -3.33 -0.36
CA LEU A 42 -2.20 -4.14 0.86
C LEU A 42 -2.31 -5.63 0.58
N GLN A 43 -3.25 -6.05 -0.25
CA GLN A 43 -3.40 -7.45 -0.65
C GLN A 43 -2.20 -7.94 -1.46
N ASN A 44 -1.71 -7.12 -2.39
CA ASN A 44 -0.50 -7.42 -3.17
C ASN A 44 0.73 -7.54 -2.26
N LEU A 45 0.88 -6.66 -1.28
CA LEU A 45 1.96 -6.75 -0.29
C LEU A 45 1.89 -8.06 0.50
N LYS A 46 0.70 -8.44 0.97
CA LYS A 46 0.50 -9.71 1.69
C LYS A 46 0.86 -10.92 0.83
N GLN A 47 0.43 -10.95 -0.43
CA GLN A 47 0.76 -12.04 -1.36
C GLN A 47 2.27 -12.12 -1.61
N LYS A 48 2.92 -10.97 -1.85
CA LYS A 48 4.37 -10.88 -2.02
C LYS A 48 5.11 -11.36 -0.77
N ASN A 49 4.66 -10.97 0.42
CA ASN A 49 5.27 -11.41 1.68
C ASN A 49 5.14 -12.93 1.87
N ASN A 50 3.97 -13.50 1.58
CA ASN A 50 3.76 -14.95 1.65
C ASN A 50 4.66 -15.72 0.66
N GLN A 51 4.84 -15.19 -0.55
CA GLN A 51 5.74 -15.78 -1.53
C GLN A 51 7.19 -15.77 -1.02
N VAL A 52 7.69 -14.61 -0.60
CA VAL A 52 9.05 -14.45 -0.11
C VAL A 52 9.30 -15.30 1.14
N PHE A 53 8.33 -15.37 2.06
CA PHE A 53 8.42 -16.24 3.23
C PHE A 53 8.62 -17.71 2.85
N ARG A 54 7.85 -18.23 1.88
CA ARG A 54 8.01 -19.62 1.42
C ARG A 54 9.39 -19.87 0.81
N GLU A 55 9.88 -18.93 0.01
CA GLU A 55 11.22 -19.02 -0.61
C GLU A 55 12.32 -18.99 0.46
N LEU A 56 12.20 -18.08 1.45
CA LEU A 56 13.10 -18.00 2.59
C LEU A 56 13.09 -19.28 3.42
N LYS A 57 11.90 -19.85 3.69
CA LYS A 57 11.75 -21.05 4.51
C LYS A 57 12.44 -22.28 3.91
N VAL A 58 12.55 -22.36 2.58
CA VAL A 58 13.30 -23.42 1.89
C VAL A 58 14.80 -23.29 2.15
N GLN A 59 15.33 -22.07 2.16
CA GLN A 59 16.77 -21.81 2.37
C GLN A 59 17.16 -21.78 3.85
N TYR A 60 16.25 -21.31 4.69
CA TYR A 60 16.44 -21.10 6.12
C TYR A 60 15.26 -21.71 6.89
N PRO A 61 15.32 -23.03 7.18
CA PRO A 61 14.23 -23.75 7.85
C PRO A 61 13.89 -23.20 9.24
N ASP A 62 14.83 -22.52 9.90
CA ASP A 62 14.67 -21.94 11.24
C ASP A 62 13.84 -20.65 11.28
N ILE A 63 13.41 -20.11 10.14
CA ILE A 63 12.58 -18.90 10.11
C ILE A 63 11.18 -19.20 10.65
N ILE A 64 10.77 -18.51 11.71
CA ILE A 64 9.44 -18.63 12.31
C ILE A 64 8.45 -17.70 11.60
N SER A 65 8.85 -16.47 11.31
CA SER A 65 7.99 -15.48 10.65
C SER A 65 8.80 -14.49 9.82
N PHE A 66 8.14 -13.89 8.84
CA PHE A 66 8.68 -12.83 7.98
C PHE A 66 7.60 -11.78 7.73
N SER A 67 8.00 -10.52 7.76
CA SER A 67 7.21 -9.40 7.26
C SER A 67 8.12 -8.39 6.59
N ALA A 68 7.71 -7.88 5.42
CA ALA A 68 8.33 -6.73 4.80
C ALA A 68 7.27 -5.69 4.50
N GLN A 69 7.56 -4.43 4.82
CA GLN A 69 6.63 -3.33 4.62
C GLN A 69 7.36 -2.01 4.34
N PRO A 70 6.74 -1.09 3.58
CA PRO A 70 7.21 0.28 3.53
C PRO A 70 7.06 0.93 4.91
N MET A 71 7.98 1.82 5.25
CA MET A 71 7.94 2.63 6.45
C MET A 71 8.36 4.06 6.14
N TYR A 72 7.85 5.00 6.90
CA TYR A 72 8.32 6.38 6.86
C TYR A 72 9.29 6.59 8.02
N VAL A 73 10.51 7.02 7.70
CA VAL A 73 11.50 7.40 8.69
C VAL A 73 11.48 8.92 8.80
N GLN A 74 11.10 9.43 9.98
CA GLN A 74 11.30 10.84 10.26
C GLN A 74 12.74 11.08 10.70
N THR A 75 13.38 12.06 10.07
CA THR A 75 14.66 12.61 10.49
C THR A 75 14.47 14.08 10.84
N ASP A 76 15.45 14.70 11.51
CA ASP A 76 15.37 16.09 11.97
C ASP A 76 15.06 17.11 10.86
N SER A 77 15.31 16.76 9.60
CA SER A 77 15.16 17.67 8.45
C SER A 77 14.18 17.19 7.37
N VAL A 78 13.97 15.88 7.17
CA VAL A 78 13.12 15.35 6.07
C VAL A 78 12.51 13.99 6.44
N GLN A 79 11.26 13.74 6.01
CA GLN A 79 10.66 12.40 6.00
C GLN A 79 11.20 11.59 4.81
N GLN A 80 11.76 10.41 5.07
CA GLN A 80 12.32 9.53 4.06
C GLN A 80 11.50 8.25 3.94
N ASP A 81 11.23 7.84 2.71
CA ASP A 81 10.65 6.54 2.42
C ASP A 81 11.72 5.46 2.61
N ALA A 82 11.42 4.48 3.45
CA ALA A 82 12.27 3.33 3.68
C ALA A 82 11.46 2.03 3.62
N TRP A 83 12.17 0.91 3.57
CA TRP A 83 11.56 -0.41 3.68
C TRP A 83 12.20 -1.15 4.83
N ILE A 84 11.36 -1.84 5.60
CA ILE A 84 11.79 -2.66 6.73
C ILE A 84 11.36 -4.10 6.49
N SER A 85 12.28 -5.02 6.77
CA SER A 85 12.03 -6.45 6.82
C SER A 85 12.31 -6.94 8.24
N ILE A 86 11.38 -7.66 8.82
CA ILE A 86 11.50 -8.29 10.13
C ILE A 86 11.42 -9.79 9.91
N ILE A 87 12.43 -10.52 10.39
CA ILE A 87 12.44 -11.98 10.37
C ILE A 87 12.69 -12.48 11.79
N ARG A 88 11.85 -13.40 12.23
CA ARG A 88 12.04 -14.12 13.48
C ARG A 88 12.62 -15.49 13.22
N PHE A 89 13.61 -15.90 14.00
CA PHE A 89 14.22 -17.23 13.92
C PHE A 89 14.01 -18.03 15.21
N SER A 90 13.99 -19.36 15.09
CA SER A 90 14.23 -20.26 16.23
C SER A 90 15.69 -20.20 16.66
N GLN A 91 16.61 -20.16 15.68
CA GLN A 91 18.03 -19.96 15.88
C GLN A 91 18.54 -18.87 14.95
N LYS A 92 19.03 -17.78 15.53
CA LYS A 92 19.43 -16.58 14.77
C LYS A 92 20.67 -16.88 13.92
N PRO A 93 20.64 -16.61 12.60
CA PRO A 93 21.82 -16.73 11.76
C PRO A 93 22.85 -15.67 12.17
N THR A 94 24.14 -16.03 12.12
CA THR A 94 25.23 -15.13 12.52
C THR A 94 26.18 -14.86 11.36
N GLY A 95 26.79 -13.67 11.36
CA GLY A 95 27.84 -13.29 10.41
C GLY A 95 27.38 -13.26 8.96
N LEU A 96 27.96 -14.14 8.14
CA LEU A 96 27.85 -14.11 6.68
C LEU A 96 26.46 -14.47 6.16
N ASP A 97 25.73 -15.36 6.85
CA ASP A 97 24.42 -15.81 6.38
C ASP A 97 23.36 -14.72 6.52
N ALA A 98 23.45 -13.91 7.57
CA ALA A 98 22.61 -12.73 7.74
C ALA A 98 22.83 -11.72 6.60
N GLN A 99 24.08 -11.49 6.21
CA GLN A 99 24.42 -10.56 5.12
C GLN A 99 23.94 -11.06 3.76
N LYS A 100 24.11 -12.36 3.47
CA LYS A 100 23.61 -12.98 2.24
C LYS A 100 22.09 -12.88 2.14
N MET A 101 21.39 -13.14 3.25
CA MET A 101 19.93 -13.02 3.32
C MET A 101 19.47 -11.59 3.10
N GLU A 102 20.13 -10.61 3.72
CA GLU A 102 19.83 -9.19 3.50
C GLU A 102 20.02 -8.80 2.03
N ALA A 103 21.14 -9.19 1.42
CA ALA A 103 21.41 -8.93 0.01
C ALA A 103 20.36 -9.59 -0.90
N TRP A 104 20.00 -10.84 -0.63
CA TRP A 104 18.97 -11.56 -1.37
C TRP A 104 17.61 -10.85 -1.24
N LEU A 105 17.22 -10.41 -0.05
CA LEU A 105 15.97 -9.68 0.19
C LEU A 105 15.90 -8.35 -0.55
N ARG A 106 16.99 -7.58 -0.59
CA ARG A 106 17.08 -6.33 -1.34
C ARG A 106 16.79 -6.53 -2.81
N VAL A 107 17.39 -7.57 -3.41
CA VAL A 107 17.15 -7.94 -4.82
C VAL A 107 15.73 -8.44 -5.01
N ARG A 108 15.27 -9.36 -4.15
CA ARG A 108 13.97 -10.02 -4.29
C ARG A 108 12.80 -9.05 -4.16
N LEU A 109 12.89 -8.12 -3.22
CA LEU A 109 11.86 -7.11 -2.98
C LEU A 109 11.97 -5.90 -3.91
N HIS A 110 13.08 -5.77 -4.64
CA HIS A 110 13.47 -4.59 -5.43
C HIS A 110 13.62 -3.33 -4.56
N GLN A 111 14.21 -3.50 -3.37
CA GLN A 111 14.36 -2.46 -2.36
C GLN A 111 15.82 -2.38 -1.91
N PRO A 112 16.68 -1.60 -2.59
CA PRO A 112 18.10 -1.51 -2.25
C PRO A 112 18.35 -0.91 -0.85
N GLY A 113 17.44 -0.04 -0.38
CA GLY A 113 17.47 0.58 0.94
C GLY A 113 16.80 -0.23 2.07
N LEU A 114 16.45 -1.49 1.82
CA LEU A 114 15.79 -2.35 2.82
C LEU A 114 16.67 -2.48 4.08
N LYS A 115 16.06 -2.24 5.24
CA LYS A 115 16.63 -2.50 6.55
C LYS A 115 16.14 -3.86 7.07
N LEU A 116 17.06 -4.75 7.40
CA LEU A 116 16.74 -6.07 7.95
C LEU A 116 16.86 -6.06 9.48
N ILE A 117 15.81 -6.52 10.16
CA ILE A 117 15.78 -6.80 11.59
C ILE A 117 15.64 -8.31 11.79
N LEU A 118 16.54 -8.87 12.59
CA LEU A 118 16.58 -10.28 12.96
C LEU A 118 16.21 -10.43 14.44
N GLU A 119 15.04 -11.02 14.71
CA GLU A 119 14.54 -11.36 16.06
C GLU A 119 14.83 -12.81 16.42
#